data_AF-A0A3L6VN16-F1
#
_entry.id   AF-A0A3L6VN16-F1
#
_cell.length_a   1.000
_cell.length_b   1.000
_cell.length_c   1.000
_cell.angle_alpha   90.00
_cell.angle_beta   90.00
_cell.angle_gamma   90.00
#
_symmetry.space_group_name_H-M   'P 1'
#
loop_
_entity.id
_entity.type
_entity.pdbx_description
1 polymer ?
#
loop_
_entity_poly.entity_id
_entity_poly.type
_entity_poly.pdbx_seq_one_letter_code
_entity_poly.pdbx_strand_id
1 'polypeptide(L)'
;MYYDLPPSYIWSVRGGSSKTSAGEQHSMRMTAVLRVRADGTKLPLMFVMRVVLLDNLECHVSDESYKIMYEELRAHLCPMTPISTSVYQPLDVGVMAPFKRNLRNLWLLEEQIVGDDEDPFSPTACQKRMAMVKRAIAAWDMV
;
A
#
# COMPACT_ATOMS: atom_id res chain seq x y z
N MET A 1 8.33 -2.24 0.36
CA MET A 1 8.11 -1.05 1.20
C MET A 1 7.94 -1.49 2.66
N TYR A 2 8.74 -0.94 3.58
CA TYR A 2 8.47 -1.07 5.02
C TYR A 2 7.31 -0.11 5.33
N TYR A 3 6.15 -0.64 5.70
CA TYR A 3 5.08 0.22 6.22
C TYR A 3 5.41 0.52 7.68
N ASP A 4 5.37 1.81 8.01
CA ASP A 4 5.58 2.30 9.38
C ASP A 4 4.61 1.61 10.32
N LEU A 5 5.20 0.81 11.22
CA LEU A 5 4.64 0.49 12.52
C LEU A 5 4.24 1.79 13.25
N PRO A 6 3.37 1.71 14.29
CA PRO A 6 2.94 2.90 15.04
C PRO A 6 4.13 3.80 15.38
N PRO A 7 3.92 5.13 15.45
CA PRO A 7 5.02 6.06 15.67
C PRO A 7 5.86 5.59 16.84
N SER A 8 7.18 5.49 16.62
CA SER A 8 8.17 5.13 17.65
C SER A 8 8.19 6.09 18.84
N TYR A 9 7.39 7.17 18.76
CA TYR A 9 7.18 8.17 19.79
C TYR A 9 5.68 8.40 20.00
N ILE A 10 5.17 7.96 21.15
CA ILE A 10 3.82 8.29 21.64
C ILE A 10 3.95 9.41 22.67
N TRP A 11 3.13 10.45 22.53
CA TRP A 11 3.10 11.55 23.48
C TRP A 11 2.46 11.05 24.79
N SER A 12 3.18 11.11 25.89
CA SER A 12 2.63 10.89 27.23
C SER A 12 2.51 12.23 27.97
N VAL A 13 1.55 12.31 28.89
CA VAL A 13 1.45 13.44 29.83
C VAL A 13 2.78 13.59 30.56
N ARG A 14 3.25 14.83 30.80
CA ARG A 14 4.52 15.09 31.50
C ARG A 14 4.52 14.39 32.87
N GLY A 15 5.35 13.35 33.01
CA GLY A 15 5.42 12.50 34.21
C GLY A 15 4.72 11.13 34.10
N GLY A 16 4.02 10.85 33.00
CA GLY A 16 3.38 9.57 32.69
C GLY A 16 4.25 8.64 31.83
N SER A 17 4.02 7.33 31.93
CA SER A 17 4.73 6.32 31.14
C SER A 17 4.38 6.42 29.66
N SER A 18 5.40 6.42 28.80
CA SER A 18 5.29 6.33 27.33
C SER A 18 5.39 4.89 26.81
N LYS A 19 5.48 3.89 27.72
CA LYS A 19 5.61 2.48 27.34
C LYS A 19 4.30 1.96 26.75
N THR A 20 4.35 1.52 25.50
CA THR A 20 3.35 0.64 24.90
C THR A 20 3.35 -0.68 25.66
N SER A 21 2.21 -1.09 26.22
CA SER A 21 2.07 -2.34 26.99
C SER A 21 2.29 -3.61 26.14
N ALA A 22 2.13 -3.51 24.82
CA ALA A 22 2.47 -4.57 23.87
C ALA A 22 2.99 -3.94 22.56
N GLY A 23 4.25 -4.21 22.22
CA GLY A 23 4.81 -3.92 20.90
C GLY A 23 4.67 -5.16 20.03
N GLU A 24 3.88 -5.08 18.95
CA GLU A 24 3.75 -6.18 18.00
C GLU A 24 5.00 -6.24 17.12
N GLN A 25 5.88 -7.22 17.37
CA GLN A 25 7.13 -7.40 16.62
C GLN A 25 6.92 -7.83 15.16
N HIS A 26 5.74 -8.32 14.81
CA HIS A 26 5.41 -8.76 13.46
C HIS A 26 4.76 -7.61 12.71
N SER A 27 5.57 -6.83 12.00
CA SER A 27 5.08 -5.89 10.99
C SER A 27 4.26 -6.67 9.97
N MET A 28 2.93 -6.56 10.02
CA MET A 28 2.06 -7.09 8.97
C MET A 28 2.38 -6.35 7.67
N ARG A 29 3.17 -6.96 6.80
CA ARG A 29 3.48 -6.46 5.47
C ARG A 29 2.38 -6.91 4.53
N MET A 30 1.63 -5.94 4.00
CA MET A 30 0.66 -6.15 2.94
C MET A 30 1.23 -5.59 1.64
N THR A 31 1.29 -6.42 0.60
CA THR A 31 1.64 -6.00 -0.75
C THR A 31 0.35 -5.85 -1.55
N ALA A 32 0.14 -4.66 -2.13
CA ALA A 32 -0.98 -4.38 -3.01
C ALA A 32 -0.45 -3.92 -4.36
N VAL A 33 -1.13 -4.32 -5.44
CA VAL A 33 -0.84 -3.86 -6.80
C VAL A 33 -1.84 -2.75 -7.13
N LEU A 34 -1.32 -1.55 -7.41
CA LEU A 34 -2.12 -0.36 -7.70
C LEU A 34 -1.90 0.06 -9.15
N ARG A 35 -2.97 0.44 -9.86
CA ARG A 35 -2.91 0.94 -11.24
C ARG A 35 -3.67 2.23 -11.39
N VAL A 36 -3.03 3.21 -12.02
CA VAL A 36 -3.56 4.54 -12.29
C VAL A 36 -3.22 4.93 -13.73
N ARG A 37 -4.16 5.56 -14.42
CA ARG A 37 -3.95 6.15 -15.76
C ARG A 37 -3.47 7.58 -15.66
N ALA A 38 -2.90 8.10 -16.75
CA ALA A 38 -2.44 9.49 -16.84
C ALA A 38 -3.57 10.53 -16.63
N ASP A 39 -4.83 10.15 -16.90
CA ASP A 39 -6.02 10.97 -16.65
C ASP A 39 -6.50 10.92 -15.18
N GLY A 40 -5.77 10.23 -14.29
CA GLY A 40 -6.13 10.06 -12.88
C GLY A 40 -7.10 8.91 -12.60
N THR A 41 -7.58 8.20 -13.63
CA THR A 41 -8.54 7.10 -13.43
C THR A 41 -7.86 5.90 -12.79
N LYS A 42 -8.44 5.41 -11.69
CA LYS A 42 -8.08 4.15 -11.03
C LYS A 42 -8.65 2.98 -11.83
N LEU A 43 -7.83 1.99 -12.14
CA LEU A 43 -8.26 0.85 -12.95
C LEU A 43 -8.38 -0.42 -12.10
N PRO A 44 -9.46 -1.22 -12.28
CA PRO A 44 -9.44 -2.60 -11.86
C PRO A 44 -8.40 -3.38 -12.69
N LEU A 45 -8.05 -4.56 -12.18
CA LEU A 45 -6.90 -5.37 -12.60
C LEU A 45 -6.89 -5.78 -14.11
N MET A 46 -7.94 -5.47 -14.87
CA MET A 46 -8.18 -6.01 -16.20
C MET A 46 -8.84 -4.98 -17.14
N PHE A 47 -8.06 -3.98 -17.57
CA PHE A 47 -8.44 -3.10 -18.67
C PHE A 47 -7.34 -3.08 -19.73
N VAL A 48 -7.75 -2.96 -20.99
CA VAL A 48 -6.84 -2.86 -22.14
C VAL A 48 -6.14 -1.50 -22.08
N MET A 49 -4.90 -1.50 -21.58
CA MET A 49 -3.98 -0.36 -21.65
C MET A 49 -3.10 -0.51 -22.89
N ARG A 50 -2.94 0.54 -23.69
CA ARG A 50 -2.07 0.47 -24.88
C ARG A 50 -0.58 0.42 -24.52
N VAL A 51 -0.20 1.01 -23.40
CA VAL A 51 1.18 1.02 -22.88
C VAL A 51 1.12 0.84 -21.37
N VAL A 52 1.97 -0.03 -20.83
CA VAL A 52 2.15 -0.22 -19.39
C VAL A 52 3.62 0.06 -19.05
N LEU A 53 3.82 1.04 -18.16
CA LEU A 53 5.13 1.37 -17.59
C LEU A 53 5.29 0.57 -16.30
N LEU A 54 6.32 -0.28 -16.25
CA LEU A 54 6.66 -1.08 -15.06
C LEU A 54 8.07 -0.74 -14.56
N ASP A 55 8.30 -1.02 -13.28
CA ASP A 55 9.64 -1.08 -12.73
C ASP A 55 10.43 -2.22 -13.37
N ASN A 56 11.76 -2.07 -13.42
CA ASN A 56 12.65 -3.03 -14.06
C ASN A 56 12.94 -4.26 -13.18
N LEU A 57 11.95 -4.70 -12.41
CA LEU A 57 12.07 -5.90 -11.60
C LEU A 57 12.02 -7.11 -12.53
N GLU A 58 12.97 -8.03 -12.39
CA GLU A 58 13.15 -9.17 -13.30
C GLU A 58 11.86 -9.97 -13.53
N CYS A 59 11.04 -10.18 -12.49
CA CYS A 59 9.76 -10.89 -12.62
C CYS A 59 8.66 -10.11 -13.35
N HIS A 60 8.81 -8.80 -13.55
CA HIS A 60 7.86 -7.95 -14.28
C HIS A 60 8.27 -7.74 -15.75
N VAL A 61 9.50 -8.08 -16.12
CA VAL A 61 10.07 -7.87 -17.46
C VAL A 61 10.58 -9.19 -18.08
N SER A 62 10.01 -10.32 -17.65
CA SER A 62 10.32 -11.63 -18.23
C SER A 62 9.75 -11.78 -19.64
N ASP A 63 10.28 -12.72 -20.43
CA ASP A 63 9.78 -13.00 -21.77
C ASP A 63 8.29 -13.38 -21.77
N GLU A 64 7.83 -14.10 -20.73
CA GLU A 64 6.41 -14.44 -20.54
C GLU A 64 5.57 -13.19 -20.32
N SER A 65 6.06 -12.22 -19.53
CA SER A 65 5.34 -10.97 -19.28
C SER A 65 5.19 -10.16 -20.58
N TYR A 66 6.24 -10.06 -21.40
CA TYR A 66 6.17 -9.42 -22.72
C TYR A 66 5.17 -10.12 -23.63
N LYS A 67 5.19 -11.46 -23.65
CA LYS A 67 4.29 -12.27 -24.47
C LYS A 67 2.83 -12.05 -24.10
N ILE A 68 2.48 -12.15 -22.81
CA ILE A 68 1.11 -11.92 -22.32
C ILE A 68 0.64 -10.50 -22.67
N MET A 69 1.50 -9.50 -22.42
CA MET A 69 1.17 -8.11 -22.69
C MET A 69 0.88 -7.86 -24.17
N TYR A 70 1.73 -8.38 -25.06
CA TYR A 70 1.61 -8.16 -26.49
C TYR A 70 0.52 -9.00 -27.15
N GLU A 71 0.48 -10.32 -26.86
CA GLU A 71 -0.40 -11.27 -27.55
C GLU A 71 -1.83 -11.24 -27.01
N GLU A 72 -1.99 -11.25 -25.68
CA GLU A 72 -3.30 -11.34 -25.02
C GLU A 72 -3.91 -9.95 -24.78
N LEU A 73 -3.12 -9.04 -24.20
CA LEU A 73 -3.61 -7.74 -23.76
C LEU A 73 -3.48 -6.64 -24.83
N ARG A 74 -2.82 -6.93 -25.95
CA ARG A 74 -2.58 -5.98 -27.07
C ARG A 74 -1.96 -4.66 -26.58
N ALA A 75 -1.02 -4.78 -25.66
CA ALA A 75 -0.39 -3.72 -24.91
C ALA A 75 1.13 -3.75 -25.09
N HIS A 76 1.76 -2.57 -25.17
CA HIS A 76 3.21 -2.46 -25.10
C HIS A 76 3.68 -2.43 -23.65
N LEU A 77 4.60 -3.32 -23.31
CA LEU A 77 5.32 -3.29 -22.04
C LEU A 77 6.56 -2.41 -22.19
N CYS A 78 6.70 -1.39 -21.33
CA CYS A 78 7.84 -0.48 -21.34
C CYS A 78 8.52 -0.50 -19.96
N PRO A 79 9.67 -1.19 -19.83
CA PRO A 79 10.43 -1.17 -18.59
C PRO A 79 11.09 0.18 -18.41
N MET A 80 11.04 0.71 -17.18
CA MET A 80 11.79 1.92 -16.84
C MET A 80 13.29 1.62 -16.79
N THR A 81 14.11 2.65 -16.98
CA THR A 81 15.55 2.51 -16.79
C THR A 81 15.87 2.13 -15.34
N PRO A 82 16.96 1.38 -15.07
CA PRO A 82 17.33 1.03 -13.71
C PRO A 82 17.46 2.26 -12.79
N ILE A 83 17.00 2.14 -11.54
CA ILE A 83 17.13 3.17 -10.48
C ILE A 83 16.34 4.46 -10.78
N SER A 84 15.42 4.43 -11.74
CA SER A 84 14.72 5.63 -12.21
C SER A 84 13.28 5.76 -11.68
N THR A 85 12.79 4.77 -10.91
CA THR A 85 11.42 4.71 -10.38
C THR A 85 11.04 5.95 -9.58
N SER A 86 11.92 6.40 -8.68
CA SER A 86 11.71 7.59 -7.85
C SER A 86 11.58 8.91 -8.63
N VAL A 87 11.98 8.93 -9.90
CA VAL A 87 11.98 10.13 -10.76
C VAL A 87 10.90 10.04 -11.84
N TYR A 88 10.70 8.87 -12.42
CA TYR A 88 9.84 8.72 -13.62
C TYR A 88 8.58 7.91 -13.38
N GLN A 89 8.46 7.17 -12.26
CA GLN A 89 7.24 6.40 -11.99
C GLN A 89 6.16 7.32 -11.43
N PRO A 90 5.04 7.56 -12.14
CA PRO A 90 4.00 8.47 -11.65
C PRO A 90 3.40 8.03 -10.32
N LEU A 91 3.37 6.71 -10.08
CA LEU A 91 2.92 6.14 -8.81
C LEU A 91 3.81 6.60 -7.64
N ASP A 92 5.13 6.53 -7.78
CA ASP A 92 6.06 6.91 -6.71
C ASP A 92 6.14 8.43 -6.54
N VAL A 93 6.16 9.18 -7.65
CA VAL A 93 6.35 10.64 -7.65
C VAL A 93 5.10 11.37 -7.19
N GLY A 94 3.92 11.00 -7.68
CA GLY A 94 2.68 11.77 -7.50
C GLY A 94 1.67 11.12 -6.57
N VAL A 95 1.54 9.80 -6.61
CA VAL A 95 0.43 9.09 -5.95
C VAL A 95 0.81 8.61 -4.55
N MET A 96 2.06 8.20 -4.35
CA MET A 96 2.46 7.48 -3.15
C MET A 96 2.62 8.36 -1.92
N ALA A 97 3.07 9.60 -2.09
CA ALA A 97 3.11 10.58 -1.01
C ALA A 97 1.70 10.88 -0.42
N PRO A 98 0.68 11.27 -1.22
CA PRO A 98 -0.65 11.51 -0.70
C PRO A 98 -1.32 10.23 -0.17
N PHE A 99 -1.12 9.08 -0.83
CA PHE A 99 -1.63 7.80 -0.33
C PHE A 99 -1.12 7.46 1.07
N LYS A 100 0.21 7.54 1.29
CA LYS A 100 0.82 7.31 2.61
C LYS A 100 0.34 8.32 3.66
N ARG A 101 0.11 9.58 3.26
CA ARG A 101 -0.46 10.60 4.14
C ARG A 101 -1.90 10.24 4.54
N ASN A 102 -2.73 9.84 3.60
CA ASN A 102 -4.13 9.45 3.86
C ASN A 102 -4.20 8.19 4.74
N LEU A 103 -3.33 7.20 4.52
CA LEU A 103 -3.19 6.03 5.40
C LEU A 103 -2.93 6.43 6.85
N ARG A 104 -1.97 7.35 7.08
CA ARG A 104 -1.66 7.85 8.42
C ARG A 104 -2.81 8.62 9.03
N ASN A 105 -3.48 9.47 8.25
CA ASN A 105 -4.61 10.27 8.73
C ASN A 105 -5.79 9.38 9.12
N LEU A 106 -6.15 8.41 8.29
CA LEU A 106 -7.24 7.47 8.59
C LEU A 106 -6.91 6.60 9.80
N TRP A 107 -5.66 6.15 9.94
CA TRP A 107 -5.24 5.42 11.15
C TRP A 107 -5.49 6.22 12.43
N LEU A 108 -5.23 7.54 12.42
CA LEU A 108 -5.45 8.41 13.58
C LEU A 108 -6.93 8.64 13.90
N LEU A 109 -7.81 8.49 12.92
CA LEU A 109 -9.25 8.71 13.04
C LEU A 109 -10.04 7.41 13.27
N GLU A 110 -9.41 6.26 13.09
CA GLU A 110 -10.06 4.97 13.23
C GLU A 110 -10.33 4.62 14.69
N GLU A 111 -11.49 4.02 14.93
CA GLU A 111 -11.83 3.45 16.22
C GLU A 111 -10.92 2.25 16.54
N GLN A 112 -10.66 2.06 17.84
CA GLN A 112 -9.86 0.94 18.30
C GLN A 112 -10.54 -0.37 17.93
N ILE A 113 -9.79 -1.28 17.31
CA ILE A 113 -10.29 -2.60 16.94
C ILE A 113 -10.50 -3.40 18.22
N VAL A 114 -11.75 -3.79 18.47
CA VAL A 114 -12.12 -4.70 19.56
C VAL A 114 -11.77 -6.13 19.17
N GLY A 115 -11.24 -6.90 20.12
CA GLY A 115 -10.97 -8.32 19.98
C GLY A 115 -12.24 -9.18 19.87
N ASP A 116 -12.10 -10.48 20.09
CA ASP A 116 -13.25 -11.38 20.12
C ASP A 116 -13.89 -11.40 21.52
N ASP A 117 -14.96 -12.19 21.67
CA ASP A 117 -15.71 -12.26 22.93
C ASP A 117 -14.88 -12.85 24.09
N GLU A 118 -13.82 -13.62 23.78
CA GLU A 118 -12.93 -14.26 24.75
C GLU A 118 -11.82 -13.31 25.22
N ASP A 119 -11.25 -12.52 24.31
CA ASP A 119 -10.28 -11.46 24.62
C ASP A 119 -10.57 -10.15 23.87
N PRO A 120 -11.49 -9.31 24.40
CA PRO A 120 -11.89 -8.05 23.76
C PRO A 120 -10.77 -7.02 23.63
N PHE A 121 -9.67 -7.17 24.38
CA PHE A 121 -8.55 -6.24 24.39
C PHE A 121 -7.45 -6.62 23.39
N SER A 122 -7.50 -7.82 22.83
CA SER A 122 -6.49 -8.33 21.89
C SER A 122 -7.12 -8.63 20.53
N PRO A 123 -7.14 -7.65 19.60
CA PRO A 123 -7.61 -7.90 18.25
C PRO A 123 -6.81 -8.99 17.55
N THR A 124 -7.52 -9.91 16.91
CA THR A 124 -6.92 -11.03 16.19
C THR A 124 -6.13 -10.55 14.97
N ALA A 125 -5.19 -11.37 14.50
CA ALA A 125 -4.44 -11.06 13.29
C ALA A 125 -5.34 -10.92 12.05
N CYS A 126 -6.52 -11.55 12.03
CA CYS A 126 -7.50 -11.41 10.96
C CYS A 126 -8.17 -10.02 10.98
N GLN A 127 -8.63 -9.59 12.16
CA GLN A 127 -9.25 -8.27 12.33
C GLN A 127 -8.28 -7.13 11.99
N LYS A 128 -7.03 -7.22 12.45
CA LYS A 128 -5.96 -6.26 12.11
C LYS A 128 -5.72 -6.17 10.60
N ARG A 129 -5.63 -7.31 9.91
CA ARG A 129 -5.47 -7.36 8.43
C ARG A 129 -6.66 -6.74 7.72
N MET A 130 -7.88 -7.07 8.14
CA MET A 130 -9.10 -6.53 7.53
C MET A 130 -9.19 -5.00 7.70
N ALA A 131 -8.88 -4.47 8.88
CA ALA A 131 -8.83 -3.03 9.12
C ALA A 131 -7.78 -2.35 8.21
N MET A 132 -6.60 -2.95 8.08
CA MET A 132 -5.56 -2.45 7.18
C MET A 132 -6.00 -2.42 5.71
N VAL A 133 -6.68 -3.47 5.22
CA VAL A 133 -7.22 -3.53 3.86
C VAL A 133 -8.26 -2.43 3.65
N LYS A 134 -9.24 -2.30 4.58
CA LYS A 134 -10.28 -1.27 4.50
C LYS A 134 -9.69 0.14 4.48
N ARG A 135 -8.70 0.39 5.32
CA ARG A 135 -7.97 1.67 5.36
C ARG A 135 -7.22 1.95 4.07
N ALA A 136 -6.56 0.94 3.50
CA ALA A 136 -5.86 1.09 2.23
C ALA A 136 -6.83 1.42 1.10
N ILE A 137 -8.02 0.80 1.07
CA ILE A 137 -9.07 1.13 0.11
C ILE A 137 -9.53 2.58 0.30
N ALA A 138 -9.89 2.99 1.52
CA ALA A 138 -10.34 4.35 1.79
C ALA A 138 -9.24 5.40 1.49
N ALA A 139 -8.00 5.12 1.86
CA ALA A 139 -6.86 5.99 1.53
C ALA A 139 -6.64 6.09 0.02
N TRP A 140 -6.86 5.00 -0.71
CA TRP A 140 -6.76 4.96 -2.16
C TRP A 140 -7.86 5.80 -2.80
N ASP A 141 -9.11 5.71 -2.34
CA ASP A 141 -10.25 6.49 -2.84
C ASP A 141 -10.04 8.01 -2.74
N MET A 142 -9.22 8.45 -1.78
CA MET A 142 -8.88 9.86 -1.55
C MET A 142 -7.72 10.41 -2.42
N VAL A 143 -7.08 9.58 -3.24
CA VAL A 143 -6.00 9.99 -4.17
C VAL A 143 -6.52 10.11 -5.59
#